data_AF-A0A661UT98-F1
#
_entry.id   AF-A0A661UT98-F1
#
_cell.length_a   1.000
_cell.length_b   1.000
_cell.length_c   1.000
_cell.angle_alpha   90.00
_cell.angle_beta   90.00
_cell.angle_gamma   90.00
#
_symmetry.space_group_name_H-M   'P 1'
#
loop_
_entity.id
_entity.type
_entity.pdbx_description
1 polymer ?
#
loop_
_entity_poly.entity_id
_entity_poly.type
_entity_poly.pdbx_seq_one_letter_code
_entity_poly.pdbx_strand_id
1 'polypeptide(L)'
;MRYPKLRELKEAITSLFSKPYTSKFPAGEFKPFAGFRGKPIVDEDNCVGCETCANVCPSNAITFIDDAQTGIRTISRDYGTCIFCGECEEHCITGKGVKLSDEEYELACFDRSVLIETQERELLICDNCGAIITTKDHMRFIHEKLGPKAYSSILNLNMLNERLQLAREEDIKVTIQDGLKRKDMFNTLCPNCNRKIQIKNLM
;
A
#
# COMPACT_ATOMS: atom_id res chain seq x y z
N MET A 1 27.58 -57.69 4.62
CA MET A 1 26.78 -56.64 5.28
C MET A 1 26.97 -56.77 6.79
N ARG A 2 27.24 -55.67 7.50
CA ARG A 2 27.29 -55.69 8.98
C ARG A 2 25.85 -55.74 9.51
N TYR A 3 25.58 -56.59 10.49
CA TYR A 3 24.27 -56.63 11.15
C TYR A 3 24.00 -55.32 11.89
N PRO A 4 22.74 -54.86 11.93
CA PRO A 4 22.36 -53.70 12.71
C PRO A 4 22.61 -53.94 14.19
N LYS A 5 23.01 -52.88 14.90
CA LYS A 5 23.24 -52.94 16.35
C LYS A 5 21.91 -53.17 17.07
N LEU A 6 21.96 -53.80 18.25
CA LEU A 6 20.77 -54.03 19.10
C LEU A 6 19.99 -52.72 19.39
N ARG A 7 20.70 -51.59 19.47
CA ARG A 7 20.09 -50.27 19.63
C ARG A 7 19.20 -49.90 18.44
N GLU A 8 19.64 -50.16 17.21
CA GLU A 8 18.90 -49.84 15.99
C GLU A 8 17.63 -50.69 15.88
N LEU A 9 17.72 -51.98 16.26
CA LEU A 9 16.55 -52.86 16.40
C LEU A 9 15.55 -52.35 17.44
N LYS A 10 16.03 -51.88 18.60
CA LYS A 10 15.17 -51.31 19.65
C LYS A 10 14.44 -50.06 19.16
N GLU A 11 15.13 -49.15 18.49
CA GLU A 11 14.51 -47.94 17.91
C GLU A 11 13.51 -48.30 16.82
N ALA A 12 13.82 -49.28 15.96
CA ALA A 12 12.91 -49.75 14.90
C ALA A 12 11.60 -50.33 15.49
N ILE A 13 11.70 -51.15 16.53
CA ILE A 13 10.53 -51.68 17.24
C ILE A 13 9.73 -50.54 17.88
N THR A 14 10.41 -49.59 18.53
CA THR A 14 9.76 -48.44 19.18
C THR A 14 9.02 -47.57 18.15
N SER A 15 9.65 -47.30 17.01
CA SER A 15 9.08 -46.52 15.91
C SER A 15 7.87 -47.22 15.27
N LEU A 16 7.88 -48.56 15.16
CA LEU A 16 6.79 -49.32 14.56
C LEU A 16 5.47 -49.19 15.34
N PHE A 17 5.55 -49.08 16.66
CA PHE A 17 4.37 -48.91 17.53
C PHE A 17 4.06 -47.45 17.88
N SER A 18 4.94 -46.51 17.52
CA SER A 18 4.69 -45.08 17.68
C SER A 18 3.70 -44.56 16.64
N LYS A 19 2.95 -43.51 16.97
CA LYS A 19 2.09 -42.84 15.99
C LYS A 19 2.95 -42.17 14.91
N PRO A 20 2.52 -42.21 13.63
CA PRO A 20 3.24 -41.53 12.57
C PRO A 20 3.22 -40.01 12.81
N TYR A 21 4.36 -39.38 12.58
CA TYR A 21 4.51 -37.92 12.68
C TYR A 21 3.88 -37.18 11.49
N THR A 22 3.62 -37.88 10.37
CA THR A 22 3.08 -37.30 9.14
C THR A 22 1.69 -36.73 9.32
N SER A 23 1.41 -35.58 8.69
CA SER A 23 0.06 -35.04 8.56
C SER A 23 -0.76 -35.83 7.53
N LYS A 24 -2.07 -35.60 7.49
CA LYS A 24 -2.98 -36.23 6.51
C LYS A 24 -3.00 -35.53 5.14
N PHE A 25 -2.11 -34.57 4.88
CA PHE A 25 -2.09 -33.81 3.64
C PHE A 25 -1.92 -34.76 2.42
N PRO A 26 -2.68 -34.59 1.32
CA PRO A 26 -3.68 -33.55 1.04
C PRO A 26 -5.12 -33.90 1.49
N ALA A 27 -5.36 -35.08 2.07
CA ALA A 27 -6.70 -35.51 2.49
C ALA A 27 -7.23 -34.78 3.74
N GLY A 28 -6.39 -34.00 4.43
CA GLY A 28 -6.79 -33.10 5.50
C GLY A 28 -6.08 -31.76 5.39
N GLU A 29 -6.72 -30.71 5.90
CA GLU A 29 -6.17 -29.34 5.91
C GLU A 29 -4.88 -29.26 6.74
N PHE A 30 -3.87 -28.58 6.19
CA PHE A 30 -2.72 -28.11 6.95
C PHE A 30 -2.99 -26.68 7.38
N LYS A 31 -2.93 -26.40 8.68
CA LYS A 31 -3.07 -25.05 9.22
C LYS A 31 -1.69 -24.56 9.66
N PRO A 32 -1.13 -23.53 9.01
CA PRO A 32 0.10 -22.90 9.46
C PRO A 32 -0.02 -22.35 10.88
N PHE A 33 1.12 -22.02 11.47
CA PHE A 33 1.16 -21.36 12.78
C PHE A 33 0.73 -19.88 12.65
N ALA A 34 0.22 -19.29 13.73
CA ALA A 34 -0.16 -17.88 13.75
C ALA A 34 1.03 -16.96 13.46
N GLY A 35 0.90 -16.08 12.47
CA GLY A 35 1.99 -15.24 11.98
C GLY A 35 2.86 -15.90 10.89
N PHE A 36 2.38 -16.99 10.29
CA PHE A 36 2.95 -17.50 9.06
C PHE A 36 2.91 -16.43 7.96
N ARG A 37 3.98 -16.37 7.16
CA ARG A 37 4.15 -15.39 6.09
C ARG A 37 3.75 -15.98 4.75
N GLY A 38 2.45 -16.03 4.49
CA GLY A 38 1.88 -16.45 3.21
C GLY A 38 1.73 -15.28 2.22
N LYS A 39 0.76 -15.40 1.33
CA LYS A 39 0.44 -14.38 0.32
C LYS A 39 0.09 -13.06 1.00
N PRO A 40 0.70 -11.93 0.59
CA PRO A 40 0.24 -10.62 1.00
C PRO A 40 -1.18 -10.38 0.49
N ILE A 41 -2.12 -10.12 1.39
CA ILE A 41 -3.50 -9.72 1.08
C ILE A 41 -3.57 -8.21 1.23
N VAL A 42 -4.06 -7.55 0.18
CA VAL A 42 -4.25 -6.11 0.15
C VAL A 42 -5.70 -5.81 0.47
N ASP A 43 -5.91 -4.89 1.41
CA ASP A 43 -7.24 -4.40 1.75
C ASP A 43 -7.55 -3.16 0.88
N GLU A 44 -8.55 -3.26 0.01
CA GLU A 44 -8.93 -2.19 -0.92
C GLU A 44 -9.45 -0.94 -0.18
N ASP A 45 -10.05 -1.07 0.99
CA ASP A 45 -10.57 0.09 1.72
C ASP A 45 -9.48 0.80 2.52
N ASN A 46 -8.49 0.04 3.00
CA ASN A 46 -7.42 0.56 3.87
C ASN A 46 -6.10 0.86 3.13
N CYS A 47 -5.92 0.38 1.90
CA CYS A 47 -4.76 0.72 1.08
C CYS A 47 -4.95 2.12 0.46
N VAL A 48 -4.03 3.03 0.74
CA VAL A 48 -4.13 4.42 0.26
C VAL A 48 -3.23 4.70 -0.95
N GLY A 49 -2.50 3.72 -1.46
CA GLY A 49 -1.60 3.90 -2.63
C GLY A 49 -0.40 4.82 -2.41
N CYS A 50 0.14 4.88 -1.18
CA CYS A 50 1.25 5.74 -0.77
C CYS A 50 2.66 5.31 -1.24
N GLU A 51 2.79 4.25 -2.05
CA GLU A 51 4.06 3.72 -2.59
C GLU A 51 5.06 3.17 -1.56
N THR A 52 4.80 3.27 -0.25
CA THR A 52 5.77 2.86 0.78
C THR A 52 6.17 1.39 0.62
N CYS A 53 5.19 0.51 0.40
CA CYS A 53 5.42 -0.92 0.18
C CYS A 53 6.28 -1.23 -1.06
N ALA A 54 6.17 -0.43 -2.12
CA ALA A 54 7.00 -0.58 -3.33
C ALA A 54 8.45 -0.19 -3.04
N ASN A 55 8.66 0.92 -2.33
CA ASN A 55 9.99 1.44 -2.01
C ASN A 55 10.79 0.57 -1.03
N VAL A 56 10.12 -0.13 -0.11
CA VAL A 56 10.79 -1.03 0.85
C VAL A 56 10.96 -2.46 0.33
N CYS A 57 10.38 -2.80 -0.82
CA CYS A 57 10.40 -4.17 -1.33
C CYS A 57 11.81 -4.57 -1.80
N PRO A 58 12.50 -5.52 -1.13
CA PRO A 58 13.88 -5.86 -1.49
C PRO A 58 13.99 -6.57 -2.85
N SER A 59 12.94 -7.25 -3.29
CA SER A 59 12.91 -7.96 -4.59
C SER A 59 12.26 -7.16 -5.72
N ASN A 60 11.80 -5.93 -5.45
CA ASN A 60 11.03 -5.11 -6.40
C ASN A 60 9.79 -5.83 -6.97
N ALA A 61 9.18 -6.72 -6.19
CA ALA A 61 7.97 -7.46 -6.58
C ALA A 61 6.73 -6.55 -6.66
N ILE A 62 6.78 -5.38 -6.02
CA ILE A 62 5.71 -4.38 -6.04
C ILE A 62 6.20 -3.19 -6.87
N THR A 63 5.46 -2.86 -7.92
CA THR A 63 5.73 -1.72 -8.80
C THR A 63 4.50 -0.83 -8.91
N PHE A 64 4.69 0.41 -9.36
CA PHE A 64 3.58 1.31 -9.65
C PHE A 64 3.87 2.14 -10.89
N ILE A 65 2.81 2.51 -11.60
CA ILE A 65 2.86 3.37 -12.77
C ILE A 65 1.82 4.48 -12.55
N ASP A 66 2.25 5.72 -12.72
CA ASP A 66 1.39 6.88 -12.67
C ASP A 66 1.08 7.37 -14.07
N ASP A 67 -0.20 7.48 -14.39
CA ASP A 67 -0.66 8.10 -15.62
C ASP A 67 -1.35 9.43 -15.30
N ALA A 68 -0.68 10.53 -15.68
CA ALA A 68 -1.18 11.88 -15.49
C ALA A 68 -2.37 12.23 -16.41
N GLN A 69 -2.56 11.51 -17.53
CA GLN A 69 -3.67 11.76 -18.45
C GLN A 69 -4.97 11.16 -17.95
N THR A 70 -4.92 9.91 -17.49
CA THR A 70 -6.08 9.25 -16.89
C THR A 70 -6.28 9.65 -15.43
N GLY A 71 -5.23 10.14 -14.77
CA GLY A 71 -5.27 10.46 -13.35
C GLY A 71 -5.31 9.20 -12.47
N ILE A 72 -4.77 8.08 -12.97
CA ILE A 72 -4.80 6.80 -12.29
C ILE A 72 -3.38 6.33 -12.01
N ARG A 73 -3.18 5.80 -10.81
CA ARG A 73 -2.01 5.03 -10.39
C ARG A 73 -2.37 3.56 -10.41
N THR A 74 -1.62 2.78 -11.17
CA THR A 74 -1.75 1.32 -11.17
C THR A 74 -0.60 0.72 -10.37
N ILE A 75 -0.91 0.02 -9.29
CA ILE A 75 0.03 -0.71 -8.44
C ILE A 75 -0.02 -2.18 -8.82
N SER A 76 1.10 -2.75 -9.23
CA SER A 76 1.23 -4.15 -9.64
C SER A 76 2.09 -4.93 -8.63
N ARG A 77 1.67 -6.15 -8.30
CA ARG A 77 2.30 -7.02 -7.31
C ARG A 77 2.52 -8.40 -7.95
N ASP A 78 3.77 -8.75 -8.22
CA ASP A 78 4.15 -10.06 -8.76
C ASP A 78 4.54 -11.02 -7.61
N TYR A 79 3.61 -11.90 -7.24
CA TYR A 79 3.86 -12.92 -6.22
C TYR A 79 4.88 -13.98 -6.65
N GLY A 80 5.20 -14.07 -7.95
CA GLY A 80 6.25 -14.93 -8.49
C GLY A 80 7.67 -14.36 -8.37
N THR A 81 7.84 -13.08 -8.00
CA THR A 81 9.14 -12.50 -7.60
C THR A 81 9.19 -12.12 -6.12
N CYS A 82 8.05 -12.15 -5.43
CA CYS A 82 7.97 -11.89 -4.00
C CYS A 82 8.77 -12.93 -3.21
N ILE A 83 9.55 -12.46 -2.23
CA ILE A 83 10.29 -13.33 -1.29
C ILE A 83 9.56 -13.51 0.05
N PHE A 84 8.32 -13.02 0.17
CA PHE A 84 7.45 -13.15 1.35
C PHE A 84 8.12 -12.68 2.67
N CYS A 85 8.94 -11.64 2.59
CA CYS A 85 9.72 -11.13 3.73
C CYS A 85 8.90 -10.40 4.79
N GLY A 86 7.75 -9.81 4.43
CA GLY A 86 6.89 -9.06 5.35
C GLY A 86 7.16 -7.55 5.44
N GLU A 87 8.15 -7.02 4.72
CA GLU A 87 8.51 -5.59 4.79
C GLU A 87 7.36 -4.65 4.39
N CYS A 88 6.49 -5.10 3.48
CA CYS A 88 5.32 -4.33 3.06
C CYS A 88 4.26 -4.19 4.16
N GLU A 89 4.06 -5.20 4.99
CA GLU A 89 3.15 -5.17 6.14
C GLU A 89 3.70 -4.26 7.24
N GLU A 90 4.98 -4.43 7.60
CA GLU A 90 5.63 -3.67 8.67
C GLU A 90 5.64 -2.15 8.38
N HIS A 91 5.91 -1.77 7.12
CA HIS A 91 5.99 -0.37 6.72
C HIS A 91 4.66 0.20 6.20
N CYS A 92 3.55 -0.52 6.34
CA CYS A 92 2.25 -0.02 5.92
C CYS A 92 1.82 1.16 6.80
N ILE A 93 1.72 2.36 6.22
CA ILE A 93 1.40 3.58 6.99
C ILE A 93 -0.01 3.55 7.63
N THR A 94 -0.91 2.73 7.09
CA THR A 94 -2.26 2.51 7.63
C THR A 94 -2.32 1.32 8.60
N GLY A 95 -1.29 0.47 8.63
CA GLY A 95 -1.22 -0.76 9.43
C GLY A 95 -2.21 -1.86 9.04
N LYS A 96 -3.06 -1.60 8.03
CA LYS A 96 -4.11 -2.52 7.57
C LYS A 96 -4.17 -2.68 6.06
N GLY A 97 -3.53 -1.79 5.29
CA GLY A 97 -3.62 -1.80 3.83
C GLY A 97 -2.99 -3.03 3.18
N VAL A 98 -2.04 -3.69 3.84
CA VAL A 98 -1.49 -4.97 3.40
C VAL A 98 -1.11 -5.81 4.63
N LYS A 99 -1.45 -7.09 4.61
CA LYS A 99 -1.07 -8.07 5.63
C LYS A 99 -0.66 -9.39 5.02
N LEU A 100 0.31 -10.08 5.60
CA LEU A 100 0.65 -11.42 5.15
C LEU A 100 -0.38 -12.41 5.70
N SER A 101 -0.94 -13.22 4.81
CA SER A 101 -1.93 -14.23 5.17
C SER A 101 -1.26 -15.43 5.84
N ASP A 102 -1.85 -15.92 6.92
CA ASP A 102 -1.54 -17.22 7.52
C ASP A 102 -2.38 -18.36 6.94
N GLU A 103 -3.35 -18.05 6.06
CA GLU A 103 -4.26 -19.01 5.42
C GLU A 103 -3.95 -19.20 3.93
N GLU A 104 -3.66 -18.14 3.19
CA GLU A 104 -3.33 -18.19 1.77
C GLU A 104 -1.82 -18.42 1.57
N TYR A 105 -1.42 -19.67 1.32
CA TYR A 105 -0.02 -20.01 1.04
C TYR A 105 0.18 -20.94 -0.17
N GLU A 106 -0.90 -21.50 -0.71
CA GLU A 106 -0.87 -22.44 -1.84
C GLU A 106 -1.00 -21.70 -3.18
N LEU A 107 0.08 -21.03 -3.61
CA LEU A 107 0.10 -20.21 -4.84
C LEU A 107 0.60 -20.96 -6.09
N ALA A 108 0.72 -22.28 -6.03
CA ALA A 108 1.24 -23.05 -7.15
C ALA A 108 0.29 -22.97 -8.37
N CYS A 109 0.76 -22.41 -9.47
CA CYS A 109 0.03 -22.29 -10.72
C CYS A 109 0.90 -22.68 -11.93
N PHE A 110 0.26 -23.00 -13.05
CA PHE A 110 0.96 -23.30 -14.31
C PHE A 110 1.25 -22.05 -15.13
N ASP A 111 0.46 -20.99 -14.95
CA ASP A 111 0.63 -19.70 -15.63
C ASP A 111 1.05 -18.62 -14.64
N ARG A 112 2.19 -17.98 -14.94
CA ARG A 112 2.76 -16.90 -14.13
C ARG A 112 1.89 -15.65 -14.14
N SER A 113 1.11 -15.41 -15.20
CA SER A 113 0.28 -14.21 -15.33
C SER A 113 -0.73 -14.08 -14.18
N VAL A 114 -1.19 -15.21 -13.63
CA VAL A 114 -2.16 -15.29 -12.53
C VAL A 114 -1.56 -14.86 -11.18
N LEU A 115 -0.23 -14.83 -11.06
CA LEU A 115 0.47 -14.39 -9.85
C LEU A 115 0.64 -12.87 -9.78
N ILE A 116 0.17 -12.15 -10.79
CA ILE A 116 0.27 -10.70 -10.87
C ILE A 116 -1.07 -10.10 -10.47
N GLU A 117 -1.08 -9.32 -9.40
CA GLU A 117 -2.25 -8.60 -8.92
C GLU A 117 -2.09 -7.10 -9.14
N THR A 118 -3.13 -6.47 -9.69
CA THR A 118 -3.15 -5.04 -10.01
C THR A 118 -4.23 -4.31 -9.24
N GLN A 119 -3.92 -3.12 -8.74
CA GLN A 119 -4.84 -2.23 -8.04
C GLN A 119 -4.73 -0.82 -8.59
N GLU A 120 -5.87 -0.16 -8.81
CA GLU A 120 -5.92 1.20 -9.34
C GLU A 120 -6.30 2.20 -8.25
N ARG A 121 -5.71 3.40 -8.28
CA ARG A 121 -6.01 4.50 -7.35
C ARG A 121 -6.06 5.83 -8.07
N GLU A 122 -6.98 6.68 -7.64
CA GLU A 122 -7.12 8.01 -8.22
C GLU A 122 -6.01 8.95 -7.71
N LEU A 123 -5.31 9.58 -8.66
CA LEU A 123 -4.27 10.55 -8.42
C LEU A 123 -4.86 11.93 -8.10
N LEU A 124 -4.15 12.65 -7.24
CA LEU A 124 -4.32 14.07 -7.00
C LEU A 124 -3.26 14.82 -7.80
N ILE A 125 -3.71 15.51 -8.84
CA ILE A 125 -2.86 16.28 -9.75
C ILE A 125 -3.07 17.77 -9.47
N CYS A 126 -1.99 18.55 -9.57
CA CYS A 126 -2.06 20.00 -9.45
C CYS A 126 -2.64 20.65 -10.70
N ASP A 127 -3.75 21.37 -10.56
CA ASP A 127 -4.41 22.10 -11.68
C ASP A 127 -3.49 23.12 -12.37
N ASN A 128 -2.50 23.68 -11.67
CA ASN A 128 -1.62 24.70 -12.23
C ASN A 128 -0.46 24.14 -13.06
N CYS A 129 0.24 23.15 -12.53
CA CYS A 129 1.49 22.65 -13.13
C CYS A 129 1.40 21.22 -13.65
N GLY A 130 0.27 20.53 -13.47
CA GLY A 130 0.10 19.13 -13.86
C GLY A 130 0.97 18.14 -13.07
N ALA A 131 1.67 18.59 -12.02
CA ALA A 131 2.46 17.71 -11.18
C ALA A 131 1.56 16.76 -10.38
N ILE A 132 1.89 15.47 -10.41
CA ILE A 132 1.29 14.46 -9.55
C ILE A 132 1.77 14.74 -8.12
N ILE A 133 0.83 14.90 -7.20
CA ILE A 133 1.14 15.16 -5.79
C ILE A 133 1.22 13.82 -5.05
N THR A 134 0.12 13.07 -5.07
CA THR A 134 -0.02 11.70 -4.52
C THR A 134 -1.42 11.18 -4.88
N THR A 135 -1.94 10.12 -4.26
CA THR A 135 -3.33 9.65 -4.43
C THR A 135 -4.31 10.46 -3.56
N LYS A 136 -5.58 10.53 -3.97
CA LYS A 136 -6.62 11.21 -3.17
C LYS A 136 -6.82 10.56 -1.80
N ASP A 137 -6.80 9.23 -1.75
CA ASP A 137 -6.95 8.47 -0.50
C ASP A 137 -5.80 8.73 0.48
N HIS A 138 -4.57 8.87 -0.02
CA HIS A 138 -3.42 9.18 0.82
C HIS A 138 -3.53 10.57 1.44
N MET A 139 -3.97 11.58 0.67
CA MET A 139 -4.21 12.91 1.24
C MET A 139 -5.34 12.92 2.27
N ARG A 140 -6.43 12.17 2.03
CA ARG A 140 -7.51 11.99 3.01
C ARG A 140 -7.00 11.35 4.29
N PHE A 141 -6.22 10.28 4.18
CA PHE A 141 -5.61 9.61 5.32
C PHE A 141 -4.69 10.55 6.13
N ILE A 142 -3.84 11.34 5.46
CA ILE A 142 -2.99 12.33 6.15
C ILE A 142 -3.85 13.36 6.87
N HIS A 143 -4.89 13.87 6.22
CA HIS A 143 -5.79 14.86 6.80
C HIS A 143 -6.46 14.32 8.08
N GLU A 144 -7.00 13.11 8.04
CA GLU A 144 -7.61 12.45 9.19
C GLU A 144 -6.60 12.18 10.31
N LYS A 145 -5.39 11.71 9.95
CA LYS A 145 -4.32 11.43 10.91
C LYS A 145 -3.81 12.70 11.63
N LEU A 146 -3.79 13.83 10.95
CA LEU A 146 -3.40 15.13 11.52
C LEU A 146 -4.53 15.77 12.36
N GLY A 147 -5.79 15.43 12.07
CA GLY A 147 -6.96 15.91 12.80
C GLY A 147 -6.99 17.45 12.91
N PRO A 148 -7.17 18.04 14.11
CA PRO A 148 -7.17 19.48 14.32
C PRO A 148 -5.93 20.23 13.81
N LYS A 149 -4.79 19.54 13.66
CA LYS A 149 -3.56 20.15 13.11
C LYS A 149 -3.62 20.33 11.61
N ALA A 150 -4.44 19.56 10.89
CA ALA A 150 -4.60 19.74 9.45
C ALA A 150 -5.09 21.17 9.13
N TYR A 151 -5.95 21.73 9.98
CA TYR A 151 -6.56 23.06 9.85
C TYR A 151 -5.58 24.23 9.98
N SER A 152 -4.34 24.00 10.43
CA SER A 152 -3.32 25.05 10.41
C SER A 152 -2.88 25.40 8.99
N SER A 153 -3.17 24.54 8.01
CA SER A 153 -3.02 24.83 6.59
C SER A 153 -4.30 25.47 6.06
N ILE A 154 -4.20 26.67 5.48
CA ILE A 154 -5.35 27.35 4.87
C ILE A 154 -6.06 26.46 3.83
N LEU A 155 -5.31 25.65 3.09
CA LEU A 155 -5.88 24.73 2.11
C LEU A 155 -6.86 23.74 2.77
N ASN A 156 -6.49 23.14 3.89
CA ASN A 156 -7.37 22.21 4.60
C ASN A 156 -8.63 22.91 5.12
N LEU A 157 -8.51 24.19 5.50
CA LEU A 157 -9.65 25.02 5.89
C LEU A 157 -10.60 25.27 4.70
N ASN A 158 -10.07 25.57 3.51
CA ASN A 158 -10.86 25.77 2.30
C ASN A 158 -11.60 24.49 1.88
N MET A 159 -10.93 23.34 1.92
CA MET A 159 -11.55 22.04 1.64
C MET A 159 -12.71 21.73 2.61
N LEU A 160 -12.59 22.14 3.87
CA LEU A 160 -13.67 21.99 4.86
C LEU A 160 -14.83 22.94 4.62
N ASN A 161 -14.56 24.19 4.26
CA ASN A 161 -15.61 25.14 3.90
C ASN A 161 -16.43 24.63 2.71
N GLU A 162 -15.79 23.96 1.76
CA GLU A 162 -16.46 23.32 0.63
C GLU A 162 -17.29 22.12 1.08
N ARG A 163 -16.68 21.19 1.85
CA ARG A 163 -17.36 19.98 2.34
C ARG A 163 -18.54 20.28 3.27
N LEU A 164 -18.42 21.28 4.13
CA LEU A 164 -19.46 21.71 5.08
C LEU A 164 -20.40 22.78 4.50
N GLN A 165 -20.16 23.22 3.25
CA GLN A 165 -20.93 24.28 2.59
C GLN A 165 -20.99 25.59 3.41
N LEU A 166 -19.94 25.90 4.16
CA LEU A 166 -19.85 27.10 4.99
C LEU A 166 -19.53 28.37 4.19
N ALA A 167 -18.96 28.20 2.99
CA ALA A 167 -18.73 29.28 2.04
C ALA A 167 -19.27 28.87 0.66
N ARG A 168 -19.63 29.85 -0.17
CA ARG A 168 -20.11 29.60 -1.53
C ARG A 168 -18.96 29.04 -2.37
N GLU A 169 -19.24 28.13 -3.30
CA GLU A 169 -18.21 27.56 -4.19
C GLU A 169 -17.40 28.65 -4.90
N GLU A 170 -18.04 29.76 -5.28
CA GLU A 170 -17.44 30.93 -5.92
C GLU A 170 -16.34 31.60 -5.05
N ASP A 171 -16.52 31.55 -3.72
CA ASP A 171 -15.59 32.14 -2.75
C ASP A 171 -14.40 31.19 -2.45
N ILE A 172 -14.51 29.91 -2.83
CA ILE A 172 -13.52 28.85 -2.55
C ILE A 172 -12.72 28.49 -3.81
N LYS A 173 -13.40 28.28 -4.94
CA LYS A 173 -12.81 27.94 -6.23
C LYS A 173 -12.24 29.20 -6.87
N VAL A 174 -11.01 29.56 -6.48
CA VAL A 174 -10.23 30.52 -7.26
C VAL A 174 -9.62 29.76 -8.44
N THR A 175 -10.28 29.87 -9.60
CA THR A 175 -9.67 29.48 -10.87
C THR A 175 -8.35 30.25 -11.01
N ILE A 176 -7.27 29.56 -11.37
CA ILE A 176 -5.96 30.20 -11.58
C ILE A 176 -6.03 30.97 -12.90
N GLN A 177 -6.62 32.16 -12.83
CA GLN A 177 -6.68 33.11 -13.92
C GLN A 177 -5.71 34.24 -13.56
N ASP A 178 -4.85 34.59 -14.52
CA ASP A 178 -3.81 35.65 -14.46
C ASP A 178 -2.44 35.28 -13.87
N GLY A 179 -2.04 34.00 -13.95
CA GLY A 179 -0.75 33.54 -13.42
C GLY A 179 -0.70 33.57 -11.89
N LEU A 180 0.19 32.77 -11.31
CA LEU A 180 0.30 32.61 -9.85
C LEU A 180 0.41 33.96 -9.12
N LYS A 181 -0.65 34.31 -8.38
CA LYS A 181 -0.79 35.50 -7.52
C LYS A 181 -0.80 35.09 -6.04
N ARG A 182 -0.60 36.06 -5.14
CA ARG A 182 -0.58 35.80 -3.67
C ARG A 182 -1.86 35.13 -3.16
N LYS A 183 -3.02 35.47 -3.73
CA LYS A 183 -4.32 34.87 -3.40
C LYS A 183 -4.36 33.35 -3.66
N ASP A 184 -3.60 32.87 -4.64
CA ASP A 184 -3.62 31.46 -5.06
C ASP A 184 -2.78 30.56 -4.13
N MET A 185 -2.01 31.15 -3.21
CA MET A 185 -1.20 30.45 -2.21
C MET A 185 -2.05 29.52 -1.33
N PHE A 186 -3.31 29.87 -1.18
CA PHE A 186 -4.29 29.19 -0.35
C PHE A 186 -4.96 28.00 -1.04
N ASN A 187 -4.95 27.96 -2.36
CA ASN A 187 -5.59 26.91 -3.17
C ASN A 187 -4.58 26.01 -3.88
N THR A 188 -3.30 26.39 -3.86
CA THR A 188 -2.23 25.63 -4.50
C THR A 188 -1.68 24.57 -3.55
N LEU A 189 -2.06 23.32 -3.78
CA LEU A 189 -1.57 22.14 -3.06
C LEU A 189 -0.09 21.85 -3.33
N CYS A 190 0.35 22.06 -4.58
CA CYS A 190 1.66 21.62 -5.02
C CYS A 190 2.78 22.46 -4.40
N PRO A 191 3.76 21.84 -3.72
CA PRO A 191 4.91 22.56 -3.15
C PRO A 191 5.66 23.42 -4.17
N ASN A 192 5.79 22.95 -5.42
CA ASN A 192 6.47 23.68 -6.49
C ASN A 192 5.74 24.98 -6.86
N CYS A 193 4.42 24.96 -6.97
CA CYS A 193 3.64 26.14 -7.30
C CYS A 193 3.54 27.10 -6.11
N ASN A 194 3.42 26.57 -4.89
CA ASN A 194 3.42 27.38 -3.68
C ASN A 194 4.77 28.11 -3.50
N ARG A 195 5.89 27.42 -3.75
CA ARG A 195 7.24 28.04 -3.79
C ARG A 195 7.33 29.17 -4.82
N LYS A 196 6.80 28.99 -6.03
CA LYS A 196 6.80 30.04 -7.07
C LYS A 196 6.04 31.28 -6.63
N ILE A 197 4.90 31.11 -5.96
CA ILE A 197 4.13 32.23 -5.39
C ILE A 197 4.96 32.98 -4.34
N GLN A 198 5.59 32.26 -3.41
CA GLN A 198 6.38 32.90 -2.35
C GLN A 198 7.56 33.71 -2.90
N ILE A 199 8.34 33.15 -3.83
CA ILE A 199 9.49 33.84 -4.44
C ILE A 199 9.04 35.11 -5.18
N LYS A 200 7.96 35.03 -5.97
CA LYS A 200 7.43 36.16 -6.74
C LYS A 200 6.91 37.31 -5.86
N ASN A 201 6.55 37.03 -4.61
CA ASN A 201 6.07 38.05 -3.66
C ASN A 201 7.19 38.59 -2.73
N LEU A 202 8.39 37.99 -2.75
CA LEU A 202 9.55 38.45 -1.98
C LEU A 202 10.47 39.36 -2.80
N MET A 203 10.34 39.35 -4.13
CA MET A 203 10.98 40.27 -5.08
C MET A 203 10.02 41.40 -5.41
#